data_AF-A0A521VKM8-F1
#
_entry.id   AF-A0A521VKM8-F1
#
_cell.length_a   1.000
_cell.length_b   1.000
_cell.length_c   1.000
_cell.angle_alpha   90.00
_cell.angle_beta   90.00
_cell.angle_gamma   90.00
#
_symmetry.space_group_name_H-M   'P 1'
#
loop_
_entity.id
_entity.type
_entity.pdbx_description
1 polymer ?
#
loop_
_entity_poly.entity_id
_entity_poly.type
_entity_poly.pdbx_seq_one_letter_code
_entity_poly.pdbx_strand_id
1 'polypeptide(L)'
;MNRKINNCTTQKMTDLKTTNEVDPLRRMVEWQSEQAELSPMDPPDAYSPPSMDAVAYEDMHPFLQQLVDEHKAAIKELDAFEQALLRIQNTGLDRAADGQLRDFFHFFDNNIVKHNQREEATLFPLLHQRLIENGEHGKGPDALTAVNILEDDHTKALQLAAVVFNFFGLAMRLPDANSRLVVLDAAIEQGKTLVELLKLHIFREDHIAFAQAHRLLTRAEFEGMEIRVLSL
;
A
#
# COMPACT_ATOMS: atom_id res chain seq x y z
N MET A 1 53.50 -48.47 -6.53
CA MET A 1 53.20 -49.77 -7.17
C MET A 1 52.06 -50.40 -6.37
N ASN A 2 50.86 -50.68 -6.85
CA ASN A 2 50.36 -51.01 -8.18
C ASN A 2 48.94 -50.43 -8.41
N ARG A 3 48.68 -50.02 -9.67
CA ARG A 3 47.35 -49.74 -10.25
C ARG A 3 46.74 -51.00 -10.87
N LYS A 4 45.40 -51.04 -10.95
CA LYS A 4 44.48 -51.51 -12.04
C LYS A 4 43.17 -51.98 -11.37
N ILE A 5 42.10 -51.18 -11.26
CA ILE A 5 41.04 -50.72 -12.20
C ILE A 5 40.19 -51.84 -12.87
N ASN A 6 38.86 -51.75 -12.63
CA ASN A 6 37.66 -52.08 -13.45
C ASN A 6 36.81 -53.35 -13.17
N ASN A 7 35.54 -53.11 -12.78
CA ASN A 7 34.31 -53.42 -13.55
C ASN A 7 33.08 -52.88 -12.76
N CYS A 8 32.49 -51.74 -13.13
CA CYS A 8 31.39 -51.57 -14.12
C CYS A 8 30.12 -52.36 -13.77
N THR A 9 29.17 -51.72 -13.08
CA THR A 9 27.79 -52.19 -12.94
C THR A 9 26.86 -51.20 -13.64
N THR A 10 26.16 -51.72 -14.62
CA THR A 10 25.30 -51.05 -15.58
C THR A 10 24.14 -50.32 -14.89
N GLN A 11 24.08 -49.01 -15.07
CA GLN A 11 22.95 -48.17 -14.72
C GLN A 11 21.80 -48.49 -15.69
N LYS A 12 20.70 -49.09 -15.20
CA LYS A 12 19.50 -49.35 -16.01
C LYS A 12 18.88 -48.01 -16.42
N MET A 13 18.99 -47.65 -17.70
CA MET A 13 18.16 -46.61 -18.30
C MET A 13 16.71 -47.10 -18.29
N THR A 14 15.85 -46.43 -17.53
CA THR A 14 14.40 -46.61 -17.59
C THR A 14 13.90 -46.17 -18.97
N ASP A 15 13.26 -47.10 -19.68
CA ASP A 15 12.74 -46.91 -21.03
C ASP A 15 11.48 -46.04 -20.99
N LEU A 16 11.62 -44.77 -21.40
CA LEU A 16 10.60 -43.71 -21.39
C LEU A 16 9.29 -44.09 -22.12
N LYS A 17 9.30 -45.15 -22.94
CA LYS A 17 8.09 -45.64 -23.61
C LYS A 17 7.11 -46.34 -22.66
N THR A 18 7.61 -46.97 -21.59
CA THR A 18 6.76 -47.70 -20.64
C THR A 18 6.02 -46.80 -19.65
N THR A 19 6.55 -45.60 -19.37
CA THR A 19 5.90 -44.61 -18.48
C THR A 19 4.63 -44.01 -19.06
N ASN A 20 4.48 -43.98 -20.38
CA ASN A 20 3.30 -43.38 -21.04
C ASN A 20 2.04 -44.27 -20.98
N GLU A 21 2.18 -45.56 -20.63
CA GLU A 21 1.06 -46.47 -20.41
C GLU A 21 0.50 -46.36 -18.99
N VAL A 22 1.34 -45.97 -18.02
CA VAL A 22 0.98 -45.88 -16.60
C VAL A 22 0.56 -44.45 -16.22
N ASP A 23 1.10 -43.43 -16.90
CA ASP A 23 0.75 -42.03 -16.71
C ASP A 23 0.78 -41.29 -18.06
N PRO A 24 -0.32 -41.33 -18.84
CA PRO A 24 -0.36 -40.69 -20.14
C PRO A 24 -0.40 -39.16 -19.98
N LEU A 25 0.73 -38.51 -20.30
CA LEU A 25 0.80 -37.04 -20.39
C LEU A 25 -0.11 -36.55 -21.52
N ARG A 26 -1.28 -36.01 -21.16
CA ARG A 26 -2.17 -35.29 -22.09
C ARG A 26 -1.44 -34.03 -22.59
N ARG A 27 -0.84 -34.13 -23.78
CA ARG A 27 -0.04 -33.04 -24.37
C ARG A 27 -0.87 -31.89 -24.96
N MET A 28 -2.20 -32.01 -24.98
CA MET A 28 -3.09 -30.92 -25.39
C MET A 28 -4.32 -30.90 -24.49
N VAL A 29 -4.41 -29.87 -23.65
CA VAL A 29 -5.65 -29.45 -23.00
C VAL A 29 -6.29 -28.45 -23.95
N GLU A 30 -7.43 -28.81 -24.54
CA GLU A 30 -8.31 -27.83 -25.16
C GLU A 30 -8.77 -26.87 -24.06
N TRP A 31 -8.49 -25.59 -24.22
CA TRP A 31 -8.91 -24.53 -23.31
C TRP A 31 -10.44 -24.44 -23.32
N GLN A 32 -11.08 -25.13 -22.38
CA GLN A 32 -12.46 -24.83 -22.02
C GLN A 32 -12.43 -23.60 -21.12
N SER A 33 -12.59 -22.44 -21.75
CA SER A 33 -12.81 -21.15 -21.11
C SER A 33 -14.12 -21.17 -20.34
N GLU A 34 -14.07 -21.14 -19.00
CA GLU A 34 -15.08 -20.51 -18.11
C GLU A 34 -14.80 -20.71 -16.59
N GLN A 35 -13.54 -20.89 -16.19
CA GLN A 35 -13.14 -20.77 -14.78
C GLN A 35 -11.94 -19.84 -14.70
N ALA A 36 -12.05 -18.79 -13.89
CA ALA A 36 -10.92 -17.92 -13.57
C ALA A 36 -9.85 -18.80 -12.90
N GLU A 37 -8.81 -19.14 -13.66
CA GLU A 37 -7.63 -19.81 -13.14
C GLU A 37 -6.95 -18.82 -12.20
N LEU A 38 -7.21 -18.93 -10.89
CA LEU A 38 -6.41 -18.28 -9.87
C LEU A 38 -5.03 -18.94 -9.92
N SER A 39 -4.12 -18.33 -10.68
CA SER A 39 -2.72 -18.72 -10.70
C SER A 39 -2.18 -18.61 -9.27
N PRO A 40 -1.51 -19.63 -8.73
CA PRO A 40 -0.82 -19.53 -7.44
C PRO A 40 0.27 -18.44 -7.39
N MET A 41 0.58 -17.85 -8.55
CA MET A 41 1.55 -16.77 -8.73
C MET A 41 0.90 -15.42 -9.01
N ASP A 42 -0.44 -15.34 -9.09
CA ASP A 42 -1.11 -14.04 -9.13
C ASP A 42 -1.14 -13.49 -7.71
N PRO A 43 -0.44 -12.37 -7.43
CA PRO A 43 -0.56 -11.74 -6.13
C PRO A 43 -2.03 -11.38 -5.90
N PRO A 44 -2.55 -11.55 -4.67
CA PRO A 44 -3.91 -11.08 -4.38
C PRO A 44 -4.00 -9.60 -4.75
N ASP A 45 -5.09 -9.22 -5.41
CA ASP A 45 -5.36 -7.82 -5.73
C ASP A 45 -5.30 -7.01 -4.43
N ALA A 46 -4.48 -5.96 -4.42
CA ALA A 46 -4.24 -5.12 -3.24
C ALA A 46 -5.55 -4.48 -2.72
N TYR A 47 -6.55 -4.36 -3.61
CA TYR A 47 -7.88 -3.85 -3.32
C TYR A 47 -8.94 -4.94 -3.06
N SER A 48 -8.54 -6.22 -3.03
CA SER A 48 -9.41 -7.36 -2.74
C SER A 48 -8.83 -8.29 -1.65
N PRO A 49 -8.56 -7.78 -0.43
CA PRO A 49 -8.10 -8.62 0.67
C PRO A 49 -9.18 -9.62 1.12
N PRO A 50 -8.81 -10.83 1.57
CA PRO A 50 -9.79 -11.83 1.99
C PRO A 50 -10.55 -11.41 3.26
N SER A 51 -11.86 -11.20 3.07
CA SER A 51 -12.97 -11.30 4.03
C SER A 51 -12.78 -10.66 5.41
N MET A 52 -12.92 -9.34 5.47
CA MET A 52 -13.69 -8.73 6.57
C MET A 52 -14.93 -8.09 5.95
N ASP A 53 -16.09 -8.31 6.56
CA ASP A 53 -17.32 -7.66 6.11
C ASP A 53 -17.15 -6.15 6.26
N ALA A 54 -17.16 -5.44 5.14
CA ALA A 54 -17.05 -4.00 5.14
C ALA A 54 -18.23 -3.41 5.95
N VAL A 55 -17.91 -2.58 6.94
CA VAL A 55 -18.94 -1.87 7.72
C VAL A 55 -19.48 -0.74 6.84
N ALA A 56 -20.80 -0.65 6.70
CA ALA A 56 -21.41 0.43 5.94
C ALA A 56 -21.11 1.77 6.62
N TYR A 57 -20.86 2.82 5.83
CA TYR A 57 -20.51 4.16 6.33
C TYR A 57 -21.53 4.67 7.35
N GLU A 58 -22.81 4.41 7.10
CA GLU A 58 -23.95 4.82 7.93
C GLU A 58 -23.95 4.16 9.31
N ASP A 59 -23.36 2.96 9.41
CA ASP A 59 -23.29 2.17 10.65
C ASP A 59 -22.04 2.48 11.47
N MET A 60 -21.07 3.20 10.90
CA MET A 60 -19.85 3.60 11.60
C MET A 60 -20.12 4.65 12.71
N HIS A 61 -19.25 4.69 13.73
CA HIS A 61 -19.31 5.74 14.75
C HIS A 61 -18.97 7.11 14.13
N PRO A 62 -19.58 8.23 14.56
CA PRO A 62 -19.29 9.57 14.04
C PRO A 62 -17.79 9.92 13.97
N PHE A 63 -17.03 9.54 14.99
CA PHE A 63 -15.56 9.64 14.97
C PHE A 63 -14.90 9.01 13.73
N LEU A 64 -15.27 7.77 13.38
CA LEU A 64 -14.73 7.08 12.20
C LEU A 64 -15.25 7.69 10.90
N GLN A 65 -16.53 8.10 10.87
CA GLN A 65 -17.13 8.79 9.71
C GLN A 65 -16.34 10.07 9.38
N GLN A 66 -15.92 10.82 10.40
CA GLN A 66 -15.09 12.00 10.21
C GLN A 66 -13.74 11.65 9.55
N LEU A 67 -13.07 10.58 10.00
CA LEU A 67 -11.81 10.15 9.39
C LEU A 67 -12.00 9.79 7.90
N VAL A 68 -13.05 9.01 7.60
CA VAL A 68 -13.41 8.65 6.22
C VAL A 68 -13.76 9.87 5.36
N ASP A 69 -14.43 10.88 5.91
CA ASP A 69 -14.74 12.10 5.18
C ASP A 69 -13.49 12.94 4.87
N GLU A 70 -12.52 12.94 5.78
CA GLU A 70 -11.21 13.54 5.54
C GLU A 70 -10.44 12.76 4.45
N HIS A 71 -10.53 11.42 4.43
CA HIS A 71 -9.99 10.60 3.34
C HIS A 71 -10.61 10.92 1.97
N LYS A 72 -11.93 11.10 1.90
CA LYS A 72 -12.59 11.54 0.66
C LYS A 72 -12.08 12.89 0.16
N ALA A 73 -11.73 13.80 1.06
CA ALA A 73 -11.10 15.07 0.70
C ALA A 73 -9.66 14.84 0.21
N ALA A 74 -8.88 14.00 0.90
CA ALA A 74 -7.52 13.67 0.51
C ALA A 74 -7.44 13.02 -0.87
N ILE A 75 -8.34 12.07 -1.19
CA ILE A 75 -8.39 11.42 -2.51
C ILE A 75 -8.57 12.45 -3.64
N LYS A 76 -9.44 13.46 -3.46
CA LYS A 76 -9.64 14.51 -4.48
C LYS A 76 -8.37 15.32 -4.73
N GLU A 77 -7.64 15.65 -3.68
CA GLU A 77 -6.37 16.36 -3.78
C GLU A 77 -5.26 15.48 -4.38
N LEU A 78 -5.25 14.18 -4.07
CA LEU A 78 -4.35 13.20 -4.67
C LEU A 78 -4.60 13.05 -6.17
N ASP A 79 -5.86 12.99 -6.61
CA ASP A 79 -6.21 12.95 -8.02
C ASP A 79 -5.77 14.23 -8.74
N ALA A 80 -5.99 15.40 -8.13
CA ALA A 80 -5.53 16.67 -8.69
C ALA A 80 -4.00 16.74 -8.81
N PHE A 81 -3.28 16.25 -7.80
CA PHE A 81 -1.82 16.15 -7.81
C PHE A 81 -1.33 15.18 -8.88
N GLU A 82 -1.93 13.99 -9.00
CA GLU A 82 -1.59 13.01 -10.03
C GLU A 82 -1.78 13.59 -11.44
N GLN A 83 -2.87 14.30 -11.68
CA GLN A 83 -3.09 14.99 -12.96
C GLN A 83 -2.02 16.06 -13.23
N ALA A 84 -1.55 16.77 -12.20
CA ALA A 84 -0.45 17.71 -12.34
C ALA A 84 0.86 17.00 -12.71
N LEU A 85 1.17 15.86 -12.09
CA LEU A 85 2.35 15.04 -12.43
C LEU A 85 2.31 14.58 -13.89
N LEU A 86 1.17 14.06 -14.34
CA LEU A 86 0.96 13.62 -15.73
C LEU A 86 1.10 14.79 -16.71
N ARG A 87 0.57 15.96 -16.36
CA ARG A 87 0.74 17.18 -17.16
C ARG A 87 2.21 17.57 -17.28
N ILE A 88 2.95 17.59 -16.18
CA ILE A 88 4.39 17.92 -16.18
C ILE A 88 5.15 16.93 -17.04
N GLN A 89 4.83 15.64 -16.96
CA GLN A 89 5.46 14.61 -17.76
C GLN A 89 5.22 14.80 -19.26
N ASN A 90 4.00 15.18 -19.66
CA ASN A 90 3.62 15.28 -21.07
C ASN A 90 4.00 16.62 -21.71
N THR A 91 3.82 17.73 -21.01
CA THR A 91 3.94 19.08 -21.57
C THR A 91 5.03 19.93 -20.91
N GLY A 92 5.72 19.40 -19.90
CA GLY A 92 6.63 20.17 -19.05
C GLY A 92 5.92 20.98 -17.98
N LEU A 93 6.70 21.63 -17.11
CA LEU A 93 6.18 22.45 -16.03
C LEU A 93 5.64 23.79 -16.56
N ASP A 94 4.37 24.07 -16.26
CA ASP A 94 3.73 25.36 -16.50
C ASP A 94 3.15 25.94 -15.20
N ARG A 95 2.59 27.16 -15.27
CA ARG A 95 2.01 27.84 -14.10
C ARG A 95 0.82 27.11 -13.48
N ALA A 96 0.07 26.35 -14.27
CA ALA A 96 -1.09 25.62 -13.76
C ALA A 96 -0.61 24.42 -12.95
N ALA A 97 0.31 23.63 -13.51
CA ALA A 97 0.93 22.52 -12.82
C ALA A 97 1.66 22.97 -11.54
N ASP A 98 2.44 24.06 -11.59
CA ASP A 98 3.10 24.65 -10.42
C ASP A 98 2.10 25.04 -9.32
N GLY A 99 0.96 25.62 -9.70
CA GLY A 99 -0.14 25.90 -8.78
C GLY A 99 -0.66 24.64 -8.08
N GLN A 100 -0.97 23.59 -8.84
CA GLN A 100 -1.47 22.32 -8.31
C GLN A 100 -0.45 21.63 -7.40
N LEU A 101 0.85 21.65 -7.74
CA LEU A 101 1.90 21.12 -6.87
C LEU A 101 1.91 21.84 -5.52
N ARG A 102 1.89 23.18 -5.53
CA ARG A 102 1.89 23.99 -4.31
C ARG A 102 0.65 23.71 -3.46
N ASP A 103 -0.51 23.65 -4.10
CA ASP A 103 -1.78 23.44 -3.40
C ASP A 103 -1.80 22.03 -2.76
N PHE A 104 -1.31 21.00 -3.45
CA PHE A 104 -1.11 19.67 -2.88
C PHE A 104 -0.20 19.67 -1.65
N PHE A 105 0.99 20.27 -1.72
CA PHE A 105 1.91 20.26 -0.58
C PHE A 105 1.38 21.08 0.62
N HIS A 106 0.61 22.14 0.35
CA HIS A 106 -0.08 22.88 1.40
C HIS A 106 -1.17 22.02 2.06
N PHE A 107 -1.96 21.28 1.28
CA PHE A 107 -2.96 20.36 1.80
C PHE A 107 -2.32 19.19 2.55
N PHE A 108 -1.25 18.61 2.03
CA PHE A 108 -0.53 17.52 2.66
C PHE A 108 -0.10 17.89 4.09
N ASP A 109 0.55 19.04 4.26
CA ASP A 109 1.03 19.52 5.56
C ASP A 109 -0.12 19.89 6.52
N ASN A 110 -1.17 20.53 6.01
CA ASN A 110 -2.24 21.06 6.86
C ASN A 110 -3.37 20.08 7.17
N ASN A 111 -3.52 19.04 6.35
CA ASN A 111 -4.63 18.10 6.42
C ASN A 111 -4.13 16.68 6.63
N ILE A 112 -3.38 16.10 5.67
CA ILE A 112 -2.92 14.69 5.75
C ILE A 112 -2.03 14.49 6.98
N VAL A 113 -1.01 15.32 7.19
CA VAL A 113 -0.11 15.18 8.35
C VAL A 113 -0.87 15.30 9.67
N LYS A 114 -1.82 16.22 9.78
CA LYS A 114 -2.62 16.40 11.01
C LYS A 114 -3.61 15.26 11.23
N HIS A 115 -4.17 14.72 10.16
CA HIS A 115 -5.00 13.53 10.18
C HIS A 115 -4.23 12.35 10.80
N ASN A 116 -3.08 12.02 10.21
CA ASN A 116 -2.22 10.93 10.65
C ASN A 116 -1.80 11.09 12.12
N GLN A 117 -1.40 12.30 12.52
CA GLN A 117 -1.06 12.60 13.92
C GLN A 117 -2.23 12.36 14.88
N ARG A 118 -3.47 12.68 14.46
CA ARG A 118 -4.64 12.45 15.28
C ARG A 118 -4.93 10.97 15.44
N GLU A 119 -4.82 10.18 14.38
CA GLU A 119 -4.98 8.73 14.45
C GLU A 119 -3.94 8.09 15.38
N GLU A 120 -2.67 8.44 15.19
CA GLU A 120 -1.54 7.98 16.03
C GLU A 120 -1.70 8.39 17.50
N ALA A 121 -2.26 9.56 17.77
CA ALA A 121 -2.49 10.03 19.13
C ALA A 121 -3.72 9.42 19.81
N THR A 122 -4.70 8.91 19.05
CA THR A 122 -6.02 8.55 19.58
C THR A 122 -6.44 7.13 19.24
N LEU A 123 -6.72 6.85 17.96
CA LEU A 123 -7.30 5.60 17.50
C LEU A 123 -6.30 4.45 17.58
N PHE A 124 -5.12 4.64 17.01
CA PHE A 124 -4.12 3.60 16.79
C PHE A 124 -3.61 2.95 18.08
N PRO A 125 -3.30 3.69 19.17
CA PRO A 125 -2.85 3.07 20.41
C PRO A 125 -3.88 2.09 20.98
N LEU A 126 -5.16 2.48 20.97
CA LEU A 126 -6.22 1.63 21.52
C LEU A 126 -6.54 0.45 20.60
N LEU A 127 -6.61 0.70 19.28
CA LEU A 127 -6.82 -0.36 18.30
C LEU A 127 -5.70 -1.40 18.35
N HIS A 128 -4.44 -0.96 18.41
CA HIS A 128 -3.28 -1.85 18.55
C HIS A 128 -3.41 -2.75 19.78
N GLN A 129 -3.77 -2.17 20.94
CA GLN A 129 -4.01 -2.94 22.15
C GLN A 129 -5.10 -4.00 21.96
N ARG A 130 -6.26 -3.64 21.38
CA ARG A 130 -7.36 -4.59 21.18
C ARG A 130 -7.03 -5.69 20.18
N LEU A 131 -6.25 -5.38 19.14
CA LEU A 131 -5.78 -6.38 18.17
C LEU A 131 -4.87 -7.41 18.84
N ILE A 132 -3.98 -6.98 19.74
CA ILE A 132 -3.14 -7.91 20.52
C ILE A 132 -4.02 -8.78 21.43
N GLU A 133 -4.95 -8.19 22.18
CA GLU A 133 -5.86 -8.91 23.06
C GLU A 133 -6.71 -9.94 22.32
N ASN A 134 -7.08 -9.66 21.06
CA ASN A 134 -7.84 -10.56 20.20
C ASN A 134 -6.97 -11.58 19.43
N GLY A 135 -5.64 -11.57 19.63
CA GLY A 135 -4.70 -12.46 18.93
C GLY A 135 -4.47 -12.11 17.45
N GLU A 136 -4.87 -10.92 17.01
CA GLU A 136 -4.68 -10.38 15.66
C GLU A 136 -3.34 -9.66 15.54
N HIS A 137 -2.26 -10.38 15.85
CA HIS A 137 -0.89 -9.88 15.79
C HIS A 137 0.08 -10.92 15.21
N GLY A 138 1.25 -10.47 14.77
CA GLY A 138 2.30 -11.33 14.26
C GLY A 138 2.78 -12.37 15.27
N LYS A 139 3.22 -13.53 14.77
CA LYS A 139 3.78 -14.64 15.59
C LYS A 139 5.26 -14.44 15.94
N GLY A 140 5.81 -13.27 15.63
CA GLY A 140 7.19 -12.91 15.92
C GLY A 140 7.44 -12.61 17.39
N PRO A 141 8.69 -12.27 17.76
CA PRO A 141 9.01 -11.83 19.13
C PRO A 141 8.29 -10.53 19.50
N ASP A 142 8.03 -9.66 18.52
CA ASP A 142 7.28 -8.42 18.69
C ASP A 142 5.83 -8.60 18.19
N ALA A 143 4.87 -8.10 18.96
CA ALA A 143 3.45 -8.18 18.66
C ALA A 143 3.04 -7.12 17.61
N LEU A 144 3.53 -7.30 16.38
CA LEU A 144 3.22 -6.41 15.26
C LEU A 144 1.76 -6.57 14.83
N THR A 145 1.01 -5.48 14.73
CA THR A 145 -0.38 -5.46 14.24
C THR A 145 -0.49 -4.65 12.95
N ALA A 146 -1.69 -4.64 12.36
CA ALA A 146 -2.00 -3.80 11.20
C ALA A 146 -1.72 -2.31 11.46
N VAL A 147 -1.91 -1.84 12.71
CA VAL A 147 -1.61 -0.46 13.10
C VAL A 147 -0.15 -0.11 12.85
N ASN A 148 0.80 -1.01 13.15
CA ASN A 148 2.22 -0.72 12.93
C ASN A 148 2.57 -0.58 11.44
N ILE A 149 1.83 -1.25 10.56
CA ILE A 149 2.00 -1.10 9.11
C ILE A 149 1.49 0.28 8.67
N LEU A 150 0.37 0.74 9.22
CA LEU A 150 -0.20 2.06 8.90
C LEU A 150 0.68 3.21 9.41
N GLU A 151 1.21 3.11 10.62
CA GLU A 151 2.17 4.08 11.18
C GLU A 151 3.48 4.15 10.36
N ASP A 152 3.94 3.01 9.85
CA ASP A 152 5.08 2.96 8.94
C ASP A 152 4.75 3.59 7.57
N ASP A 153 3.54 3.37 7.05
CA ASP A 153 3.04 4.03 5.83
C ASP A 153 2.95 5.56 6.03
N HIS A 154 2.51 6.06 7.20
CA HIS A 154 2.56 7.49 7.54
C HIS A 154 3.98 8.05 7.45
N THR A 155 4.94 7.36 8.06
CA THR A 155 6.35 7.77 8.07
C THR A 155 6.91 7.79 6.65
N LYS A 156 6.63 6.77 5.85
CA LYS A 156 7.05 6.68 4.45
C LYS A 156 6.40 7.77 3.60
N ALA A 157 5.12 8.06 3.80
CA ALA A 157 4.43 9.12 3.07
C ALA A 157 5.07 10.48 3.34
N LEU A 158 5.39 10.80 4.60
CA LEU A 158 6.07 12.05 4.97
C LEU A 158 7.48 12.14 4.34
N GLN A 159 8.27 11.06 4.43
CA GLN A 159 9.60 11.01 3.83
C GLN A 159 9.55 11.18 2.31
N LEU A 160 8.62 10.49 1.66
CA LEU A 160 8.48 10.54 0.22
C LEU A 160 7.97 11.91 -0.24
N ALA A 161 7.01 12.51 0.45
CA ALA A 161 6.56 13.89 0.20
C ALA A 161 7.72 14.88 0.30
N ALA A 162 8.59 14.75 1.31
CA ALA A 162 9.77 15.58 1.45
C ALA A 162 10.76 15.41 0.28
N VAL A 163 10.98 14.18 -0.19
CA VAL A 163 11.82 13.90 -1.38
C VAL A 163 11.23 14.57 -2.62
N VAL A 164 9.94 14.37 -2.88
CA VAL A 164 9.25 14.93 -4.05
C VAL A 164 9.30 16.46 -4.05
N PHE A 165 8.98 17.09 -2.91
CA PHE A 165 9.06 18.55 -2.75
C PHE A 165 10.46 19.09 -3.07
N ASN A 166 11.48 18.46 -2.48
CA ASN A 166 12.86 18.87 -2.69
C ASN A 166 13.33 18.64 -4.13
N PHE A 167 12.90 17.56 -4.79
CA PHE A 167 13.28 17.28 -6.17
C PHE A 167 12.65 18.28 -7.15
N PHE A 168 11.37 18.61 -7.00
CA PHE A 168 10.75 19.69 -7.79
C PHE A 168 11.47 21.03 -7.56
N GLY A 169 11.76 21.36 -6.31
CA GLY A 169 12.52 22.56 -5.97
C GLY A 169 13.93 22.56 -6.58
N LEU A 170 14.62 21.43 -6.59
CA LEU A 170 15.98 21.30 -7.11
C LEU A 170 15.99 21.37 -8.64
N ALA A 171 15.10 20.65 -9.32
CA ALA A 171 14.98 20.67 -10.78
C ALA A 171 14.86 22.09 -11.33
N MET A 172 14.13 22.96 -10.64
CA MET A 172 13.96 24.36 -11.05
C MET A 172 15.21 25.23 -10.88
N ARG A 173 16.17 24.80 -10.05
CA ARG A 173 17.36 25.59 -9.71
C ARG A 173 18.64 25.06 -10.34
N LEU A 174 18.64 23.84 -10.87
CA LEU A 174 19.83 23.28 -11.51
C LEU A 174 20.21 24.08 -12.77
N PRO A 175 21.51 24.38 -12.99
CA PRO A 175 21.95 25.14 -14.16
C PRO A 175 22.02 24.26 -15.42
N ASP A 176 22.43 23.00 -15.26
CA ASP A 176 22.57 22.05 -16.35
C ASP A 176 21.20 21.46 -16.78
N ALA A 177 20.94 21.47 -18.07
CA ALA A 177 19.65 21.08 -18.63
C ALA A 177 19.38 19.57 -18.47
N ASN A 178 20.40 18.72 -18.65
CA ASN A 178 20.24 17.28 -18.51
C ASN A 178 19.97 16.90 -17.06
N SER A 179 20.72 17.50 -16.12
CA SER A 179 20.54 17.32 -14.69
C SER A 179 19.15 17.75 -14.24
N ARG A 180 18.63 18.87 -14.78
CA ARG A 180 17.26 19.31 -14.53
C ARG A 180 16.23 18.27 -14.97
N LEU A 181 16.39 17.71 -16.18
CA LEU A 181 15.44 16.72 -16.70
C LEU A 181 15.46 15.43 -15.86
N VAL A 182 16.65 14.95 -15.48
CA VAL A 182 16.79 13.74 -14.64
C VAL A 182 16.15 13.93 -13.27
N VAL A 183 16.38 15.08 -12.63
CA VAL A 183 15.78 15.35 -11.31
C VAL A 183 14.27 15.58 -11.41
N LEU A 184 13.80 16.22 -12.49
CA LEU A 184 12.37 16.41 -12.73
C LEU A 184 11.66 15.06 -12.96
N ASP A 185 12.24 14.17 -13.75
CA ASP A 185 11.72 12.82 -13.98
C ASP A 185 11.65 12.03 -12.67
N ALA A 186 12.73 12.08 -11.87
CA ALA A 186 12.73 11.48 -10.54
C ALA A 186 11.64 12.09 -9.63
N ALA A 187 11.42 13.41 -9.66
CA ALA A 187 10.36 14.05 -8.89
C ALA A 187 8.96 13.53 -9.27
N ILE A 188 8.72 13.35 -10.58
CA ILE A 188 7.44 12.85 -11.10
C ILE A 188 7.21 11.39 -10.65
N GLU A 189 8.20 10.53 -10.83
CA GLU A 189 8.06 9.10 -10.50
C GLU A 189 7.95 8.88 -8.97
N GLN A 190 8.68 9.64 -8.16
CA GLN A 190 8.49 9.64 -6.71
C GLN A 190 7.11 10.21 -6.32
N GLY A 191 6.62 11.22 -7.03
CA GLY A 191 5.29 11.79 -6.82
C GLY A 191 4.17 10.79 -7.11
N LYS A 192 4.28 10.00 -8.18
CA LYS A 192 3.33 8.92 -8.48
C LYS A 192 3.37 7.83 -7.42
N THR A 193 4.57 7.48 -6.96
CA THR A 193 4.73 6.52 -5.85
C THR A 193 4.05 7.01 -4.57
N LEU A 194 4.12 8.32 -4.28
CA LEU A 194 3.42 8.93 -3.14
C LEU A 194 1.90 8.83 -3.28
N VAL A 195 1.37 9.10 -4.47
CA VAL A 195 -0.06 8.98 -4.77
C VAL A 195 -0.54 7.56 -4.51
N GLU A 196 0.15 6.56 -5.07
CA GLU A 196 -0.22 5.15 -4.90
C GLU A 196 -0.11 4.69 -3.44
N LEU A 197 0.95 5.10 -2.73
CA LEU A 197 1.11 4.80 -1.31
C LEU A 197 -0.08 5.34 -0.50
N LEU A 198 -0.43 6.62 -0.70
CA LEU A 198 -1.52 7.25 0.04
C LEU A 198 -2.89 6.67 -0.32
N LYS A 199 -3.16 6.38 -1.60
CA LYS A 199 -4.41 5.74 -2.04
C LYS A 199 -4.57 4.35 -1.43
N LEU A 200 -3.50 3.54 -1.44
CA LEU A 200 -3.51 2.21 -0.84
C LEU A 200 -3.65 2.26 0.69
N HIS A 201 -2.98 3.22 1.32
CA HIS A 201 -3.06 3.44 2.76
C HIS A 201 -4.47 3.82 3.20
N ILE A 202 -5.09 4.82 2.57
CA ILE A 202 -6.49 5.23 2.80
C ILE A 202 -7.43 4.03 2.59
N PHE A 203 -7.21 3.25 1.53
CA PHE A 203 -8.02 2.06 1.28
C PHE A 203 -7.95 1.05 2.43
N ARG A 204 -6.75 0.77 2.96
CA ARG A 204 -6.56 -0.13 4.10
C ARG A 204 -7.23 0.41 5.35
N GLU A 205 -7.19 1.72 5.59
CA GLU A 205 -7.84 2.30 6.76
C GLU A 205 -9.35 2.17 6.67
N ASP A 206 -9.94 2.65 5.59
CA ASP A 206 -11.38 2.67 5.37
C ASP A 206 -12.00 1.27 5.43
N HIS A 207 -11.32 0.27 4.85
CA HIS A 207 -11.90 -1.06 4.64
C HIS A 207 -11.42 -2.12 5.63
N ILE A 208 -10.26 -1.90 6.28
CA ILE A 208 -9.66 -2.89 7.18
C ILE A 208 -9.58 -2.32 8.59
N ALA A 209 -8.84 -1.23 8.80
CA ALA A 209 -8.55 -0.72 10.14
C ALA A 209 -9.80 -0.18 10.83
N PHE A 210 -10.63 0.59 10.13
CA PHE A 210 -11.86 1.17 10.69
C PHE A 210 -12.93 0.10 10.90
N ALA A 211 -12.99 -0.93 10.06
CA ALA A 211 -13.84 -2.09 10.30
C ALA A 211 -13.40 -2.86 11.57
N GLN A 212 -12.10 -3.05 11.78
CA GLN A 212 -11.56 -3.63 13.00
C GLN A 212 -11.86 -2.77 14.23
N ALA A 213 -11.67 -1.45 14.12
CA ALA A 213 -12.00 -0.51 15.19
C ALA A 213 -13.49 -0.56 15.56
N HIS A 214 -14.38 -0.55 14.57
CA HIS A 214 -15.82 -0.65 14.79
C HIS A 214 -16.21 -1.93 15.53
N ARG A 215 -15.58 -3.07 15.21
CA ARG A 215 -15.86 -4.36 15.84
C ARG A 215 -15.29 -4.47 17.26
N LEU A 216 -14.09 -3.92 17.49
CA LEU A 216 -13.32 -4.18 18.70
C LEU A 216 -13.47 -3.08 19.77
N LEU A 217 -13.84 -1.86 19.38
CA LEU A 217 -13.97 -0.73 20.29
C LEU A 217 -15.42 -0.48 20.66
N THR A 218 -15.63 -0.11 21.91
CA THR A 218 -16.95 0.27 22.42
C THR A 218 -17.27 1.74 22.10
N ARG A 219 -18.55 2.07 22.08
CA ARG A 219 -19.01 3.46 21.89
C ARG A 219 -18.41 4.43 22.92
N ALA A 220 -18.31 4.03 24.19
CA ALA A 220 -17.73 4.86 25.24
C ALA A 220 -16.24 5.15 25.00
N GLU A 221 -15.51 4.23 24.35
CA GLU A 221 -14.12 4.45 23.99
C GLU A 221 -13.98 5.47 22.87
N PHE A 222 -14.83 5.41 21.85
CA PHE A 222 -14.88 6.43 20.80
C PHE A 222 -15.25 7.82 21.34
N GLU A 223 -16.26 7.91 22.20
CA GLU A 223 -16.64 9.16 22.87
C GLU A 223 -15.47 9.71 23.73
N GLY A 224 -14.70 8.83 24.36
CA GLY A 224 -13.48 9.19 25.08
C GLY A 224 -12.35 9.74 24.20
N MET A 225 -12.29 9.38 22.91
CA MET A 225 -11.33 9.93 21.94
C MET A 225 -11.72 11.34 21.51
N GLU A 226 -12.99 11.58 21.21
CA GLU A 226 -13.49 12.91 20.81
C GLU A 226 -13.15 13.99 21.86
N ILE A 227 -13.26 13.65 23.16
CA ILE A 227 -12.91 14.56 24.26
C ILE A 227 -11.41 14.89 24.26
N ARG A 228 -10.54 13.93 23.95
CA ARG A 228 -9.08 14.15 23.90
C ARG A 228 -8.69 15.03 22.71
N VAL A 229 -9.35 14.86 21.57
CA VAL A 229 -9.13 15.70 20.38
C VAL A 229 -9.47 17.16 20.64
N LEU A 230 -10.53 17.44 21.41
CA LEU A 230 -10.91 18.82 21.79
C LEU A 230 -9.95 19.47 22.80
N SER A 231 -9.04 18.68 23.40
CA SER A 231 -8.07 19.15 24.39
C SER A 231 -6.66 19.34 23.85
N LEU A 232 -6.43 19.01 22.57
CA LEU A 232 -5.19 19.21 21.81
C LEU A 232 -5.31 20.47 20.93
#